data_AF-B7K0C1-F1
#
_entry.id   AF-B7K0C1-F1
#
_cell.length_a   1.000
_cell.length_b   1.000
_cell.length_c   1.000
_cell.angle_alpha   90.00
_cell.angle_beta   90.00
_cell.angle_gamma   90.00
#
_symmetry.space_group_name_H-M   'P 1'
#
loop_
_entity.id
_entity.type
_entity.pdbx_description
1 polymer ?
#
loop_
_entity_poly.entity_id
_entity_poly.type
_entity_poly.pdbx_seq_one_letter_code
_entity_poly.pdbx_strand_id
1 'polypeptide(L)'
;MNKLTGFLYARPSFAEGIARLIDFGNTLQVYNTSFSDEQADFLALASDWYVLGDDLRNAMNHYNDLCSQATDELLQQAREELLAGIQE
;
A
#
# COMPACT_ATOMS: atom_id res chain seq x y z
N MET A 1 0.09 -7.21 3.25
CA MET A 1 -1.23 -6.59 3.48
C MET A 1 -1.01 -5.36 4.33
N ASN A 2 -1.58 -4.20 3.97
CA ASN A 2 -1.43 -2.99 4.76
C ASN A 2 -2.08 -3.21 6.15
N LYS A 3 -1.44 -2.74 7.22
CA LYS A 3 -1.95 -2.89 8.59
C LYS A 3 -3.33 -2.28 8.77
N LEU A 4 -3.66 -1.27 7.96
CA LEU A 4 -4.87 -0.48 8.06
C LEU A 4 -6.08 -1.17 7.41
N THR A 5 -5.88 -1.88 6.30
CA THR A 5 -6.96 -2.65 5.65
C THR A 5 -7.41 -3.86 6.48
N GLY A 6 -6.69 -4.18 7.56
CA GLY A 6 -6.79 -5.36 8.43
C GLY A 6 -7.84 -5.36 9.53
N PHE A 7 -8.46 -4.21 9.81
CA PHE A 7 -9.01 -3.95 11.14
C PHE A 7 -10.46 -4.42 11.34
N LEU A 8 -11.34 -4.26 10.35
CA LEU A 8 -12.78 -4.57 10.49
C LEU A 8 -13.24 -5.82 9.74
N TYR A 9 -12.32 -6.69 9.34
CA TYR A 9 -12.68 -7.92 8.66
C TYR A 9 -12.12 -9.14 9.40
N ALA A 10 -12.90 -10.23 9.44
CA ALA A 10 -12.48 -11.48 10.05
C ALA A 10 -11.26 -12.04 9.31
N ARG A 11 -10.24 -12.50 10.02
CA ARG A 11 -9.05 -13.10 9.40
C ARG A 11 -9.23 -14.62 9.30
N PRO A 12 -9.74 -15.15 8.17
CA PRO A 12 -9.99 -16.57 8.06
C PRO A 12 -8.68 -17.35 8.15
N SER A 13 -8.74 -18.51 8.80
CA SER A 13 -7.65 -19.48 8.77
C SER A 13 -8.13 -20.83 8.23
N PHE A 14 -7.20 -21.62 7.70
CA PHE A 14 -7.53 -22.96 7.18
C PHE A 14 -8.15 -23.87 8.26
N ALA A 15 -7.57 -23.88 9.45
CA ALA A 15 -8.06 -24.67 10.58
C ALA A 15 -9.47 -24.24 11.03
N GLU A 16 -9.71 -22.93 11.10
CA GLU A 16 -11.04 -22.38 11.38
C GLU A 16 -12.06 -22.80 10.30
N GLY A 17 -11.67 -22.77 9.02
CA GLY A 17 -12.50 -23.23 7.91
C GLY A 17 -12.95 -24.69 8.05
N ILE A 18 -12.05 -25.59 8.48
CA ILE A 18 -12.38 -26.99 8.76
C ILE A 18 -13.31 -27.10 9.98
N ALA A 19 -13.02 -26.38 11.06
CA ALA A 19 -13.81 -26.41 12.29
C ALA A 19 -15.25 -25.92 12.07
N ARG A 20 -15.48 -24.98 11.13
CA ARG A 20 -16.82 -24.50 10.75
C ARG A 20 -17.74 -25.59 10.19
N LEU A 21 -17.21 -26.71 9.65
CA LEU A 21 -18.04 -27.80 9.12
C LEU A 21 -18.82 -28.55 10.20
N ILE A 22 -18.38 -28.46 11.46
CA ILE A 22 -19.00 -29.15 12.60
C ILE A 22 -19.50 -28.17 13.69
N ASP A 23 -19.42 -26.86 13.43
CA ASP A 23 -19.90 -25.81 14.34
C ASP A 23 -21.41 -25.56 14.17
N PHE A 24 -22.22 -26.57 14.48
CA PHE A 24 -23.68 -26.43 14.46
C PHE A 24 -24.20 -25.41 15.48
N GLY A 25 -23.38 -25.01 16.45
CA GLY A 25 -23.69 -24.00 17.46
C GLY A 25 -23.40 -22.55 17.06
N ASN A 26 -22.82 -22.32 15.87
CA ASN A 26 -22.43 -20.99 15.38
C ASN A 26 -21.48 -20.23 16.33
N THR A 27 -20.62 -20.96 17.03
CA THR A 27 -19.70 -20.42 18.04
C THR A 27 -18.42 -19.84 17.45
N LEU A 28 -18.10 -20.19 16.19
CA LEU A 28 -16.91 -19.73 15.47
C LEU A 28 -17.19 -18.49 14.60
N GLN A 29 -18.44 -18.00 14.56
CA GLN A 29 -18.83 -16.81 13.81
C GLN A 29 -18.49 -15.52 14.57
N VAL A 30 -17.19 -15.22 14.69
CA VAL A 30 -16.68 -14.02 15.38
C VAL A 30 -16.17 -13.00 14.35
N TYR A 31 -16.65 -11.77 14.46
CA TYR A 31 -16.21 -10.64 13.65
C TYR A 31 -15.34 -9.70 14.48
N ASN A 32 -14.50 -8.90 13.82
CA ASN A 32 -13.85 -7.77 14.50
C ASN A 32 -14.91 -6.71 14.80
N THR A 33 -14.95 -6.24 16.05
CA THR A 33 -15.93 -5.26 16.53
C THR A 33 -15.22 -4.00 17.02
N SER A 34 -15.84 -2.84 16.79
CA SER A 34 -15.48 -1.58 17.47
C SER A 34 -16.43 -1.32 18.64
N PHE A 35 -16.10 -0.36 19.51
CA PHE A 35 -16.96 -0.02 20.66
C PHE A 35 -18.31 0.60 20.22
N SER A 36 -18.36 1.24 19.04
CA SER A 36 -19.58 1.75 18.44
C SER A 36 -19.50 1.70 16.91
N ASP A 37 -20.66 1.79 16.25
CA ASP A 37 -20.75 1.83 14.79
C ASP A 37 -20.03 3.06 14.23
N GLU A 38 -20.18 4.22 14.89
CA GLU A 38 -19.49 5.45 14.48
C GLU A 38 -17.96 5.31 14.56
N GLN A 39 -17.46 4.59 15.56
CA GLN A 39 -16.03 4.30 15.65
C GLN A 39 -15.58 3.37 14.52
N ALA A 40 -16.38 2.35 14.18
CA ALA A 40 -16.06 1.45 13.08
C ALA A 40 -15.97 2.23 11.76
N ASP A 41 -16.96 3.06 11.46
CA ASP A 41 -17.00 3.88 10.25
C ASP A 41 -15.82 4.86 10.19
N PHE A 42 -15.51 5.52 11.31
CA PHE A 42 -14.36 6.43 11.38
C PHE A 42 -13.05 5.71 11.10
N LEU A 43 -12.83 4.54 11.72
CA LEU A 43 -11.60 3.76 11.54
C LEU A 43 -11.48 3.21 10.12
N ALA A 44 -12.58 2.77 9.51
CA ALA A 44 -12.62 2.33 8.12
C ALA A 44 -12.22 3.48 7.18
N LEU A 45 -12.87 4.64 7.31
CA LEU A 45 -12.62 5.79 6.47
C LEU A 45 -11.19 6.34 6.64
N ALA A 46 -10.72 6.44 7.89
CA ALA A 46 -9.35 6.89 8.18
C ALA A 46 -8.30 5.94 7.60
N SER A 47 -8.56 4.63 7.66
CA SER A 47 -7.72 3.61 7.03
C SER A 47 -7.61 3.83 5.51
N ASP A 48 -8.74 3.98 4.83
CA ASP A 48 -8.78 4.17 3.38
C ASP A 48 -8.01 5.43 2.95
N TRP A 49 -8.21 6.55 3.66
CA TRP A 49 -7.48 7.79 3.38
C TRP A 49 -5.98 7.67 3.61
N TYR A 50 -5.56 6.94 4.65
CA TYR A 50 -4.13 6.73 4.88
C TYR A 50 -3.50 5.91 3.76
N VAL A 51 -4.17 4.84 3.30
CA VAL A 51 -3.69 4.02 2.18
C VAL A 51 -3.58 4.87 0.91
N LEU A 52 -4.63 5.62 0.57
CA LEU A 52 -4.61 6.54 -0.57
C LEU A 52 -3.49 7.57 -0.48
N GLY A 53 -3.27 8.15 0.71
CA GLY A 53 -2.20 9.11 0.94
C GLY A 53 -0.80 8.51 0.77
N ASP A 54 -0.61 7.25 1.18
CA ASP A 54 0.64 6.53 0.97
C ASP A 54 0.88 6.23 -0.50
N ASP A 55 -0.14 5.75 -1.22
CA ASP A 55 -0.05 5.47 -2.65
C ASP A 55 0.25 6.74 -3.46
N LEU A 56 -0.39 7.86 -3.14
CA LEU A 56 -0.12 9.15 -3.78
C LEU A 56 1.32 9.61 -3.54
N ARG A 57 1.79 9.54 -2.28
CA ARG A 57 3.17 9.88 -1.94
C ARG A 57 4.17 9.00 -2.70
N ASN A 58 3.92 7.69 -2.76
CA ASN A 58 4.78 6.75 -3.47
C ASN A 58 4.82 7.06 -4.98
N ALA A 59 3.67 7.39 -5.58
CA ALA A 59 3.60 7.78 -6.99
C ALA A 59 4.36 9.09 -7.28
N MET A 60 4.24 10.09 -6.42
CA MET A 60 4.98 11.36 -6.55
C MET A 60 6.48 11.16 -6.43
N ASN A 61 6.93 10.36 -5.44
CA ASN A 61 8.34 10.05 -5.28
C ASN A 61 8.88 9.30 -6.49
N HIS A 62 8.15 8.30 -6.97
CA HIS A 62 8.55 7.54 -8.16
C HIS A 62 8.66 8.43 -9.40
N TYR A 63 7.73 9.36 -9.59
CA TYR A 63 7.80 10.33 -10.68
C TYR A 63 9.03 11.24 -10.56
N ASN A 64 9.33 11.74 -9.37
CA ASN A 64 10.51 12.58 -9.14
C ASN A 64 11.82 11.82 -9.41
N ASP A 65 11.89 10.54 -9.00
CA ASP A 65 13.05 9.68 -9.26
C ASP A 65 13.28 9.49 -10.76
N LEU A 66 12.21 9.20 -11.52
CA LEU A 66 12.27 9.06 -12.98
C LEU A 66 12.74 10.36 -13.66
N CYS A 67 12.22 11.51 -13.24
CA CYS A 67 12.65 12.81 -13.79
C CYS A 67 14.13 13.11 -13.48
N SER A 68 14.59 12.75 -12.28
CA SER A 68 15.98 12.96 -11.88
C SER A 68 16.92 12.09 -12.72
N GLN A 69 16.58 10.80 -12.87
CA GLN A 69 17.34 9.86 -13.71
C GLN A 69 17.44 10.33 -15.17
N ALA A 70 16.32 10.76 -15.78
CA ALA A 70 16.33 11.25 -17.14
C ALA A 70 17.19 12.52 -17.31
N THR A 71 17.20 13.39 -16.29
CA THR A 71 18.03 14.61 -16.31
C THR A 71 19.51 14.25 -16.22
N ASP A 72 19.88 13.33 -15.33
CA ASP A 72 21.25 12.88 -15.15
C ASP A 72 21.81 12.19 -16.41
N GLU A 73 21.00 11.36 -17.07
CA GLU A 73 21.36 10.72 -18.35
C GLU A 73 21.64 11.75 -19.45
N LEU A 74 20.77 12.75 -19.60
CA LEU A 74 20.95 13.82 -20.58
C LEU A 74 22.21 14.65 -20.31
N LEU A 75 22.48 14.97 -19.04
CA LEU A 75 23.70 15.71 -18.65
C LEU A 75 24.96 14.90 -18.92
N GLN A 76 24.91 13.59 -18.68
CA GLN A 76 26.03 12.71 -18.96
C GLN A 76 26.31 12.63 -20.47
N GLN A 77 25.27 12.48 -21.29
CA GLN A 77 25.41 12.45 -22.74
C GLN A 77 26.02 13.77 -23.27
N ALA A 78 25.48 14.93 -22.84
CA ALA A 78 26.00 16.23 -23.25
C ALA A 78 27.47 16.44 -22.84
N ARG A 79 27.86 15.94 -21.66
CA ARG A 79 29.25 15.99 -21.19
C ARG A 79 30.18 15.14 -22.07
N GLU A 80 29.74 13.95 -22.45
CA GLU A 80 30.52 13.05 -23.31
C GLU A 80 30.72 13.64 -24.71
N GLU A 81 29.67 14.22 -25.30
CA GLU A 81 29.75 14.91 -26.59
C GLU A 81 30.73 16.10 -26.56
N LEU A 82 30.68 16.92 -25.50
CA LEU A 82 31.58 18.06 -25.34
C LEU A 82 33.05 17.64 -25.17
N LEU A 83 33.30 16.54 -24.44
CA LEU A 83 34.66 15.99 -24.30
C LEU A 83 35.19 15.43 -25.62
N ALA A 84 34.35 14.76 -26.42
CA ALA A 84 34.72 14.26 -27.73
C ALA A 84 35.11 15.40 -28.69
N GLY A 85 34.35 16.50 -28.71
CA GLY A 85 34.63 17.66 -29.56
C GLY A 85 35.85 18.51 -29.15
N ILE A 86 36.36 18.35 -27.92
CA ILE A 86 37.62 19.00 -27.48
C ILE A 86 38.85 18.18 -27.89
N GLN A 87 38.68 16.89 -28.17
CA GLN A 87 39.75 15.97 -28.54
C GLN A 87 40.00 15.88 -30.06
N GLU A 88 39.15 16.48 -30.89
CA GLU A 88 39.35 16.73 -32.33
C GLU A 88 40.03 18.07 -32.60
#